data_AF-A0A7Y2IUM3-F1
#
_entry.id   AF-A0A7Y2IUM3-F1
#
_cell.length_a   1.000
_cell.length_b   1.000
_cell.length_c   1.000
_cell.angle_alpha   90.00
_cell.angle_beta   90.00
_cell.angle_gamma   90.00
#
_symmetry.space_group_name_H-M   'P 1'
#
loop_
_entity.id
_entity.type
_entity.pdbx_description
1 polymer ?
#
loop_
_entity_poly.entity_id
_entity_poly.type
_entity_poly.pdbx_seq_one_letter_code
_entity_poly.pdbx_strand_id
1 'polypeptide(L)'
;LRDAMLAQLDALDDGQQVMLKLTLPEADGFHQPLVDHPAVLKVVALSGGYSRDEANARLSRNPGVVASFSRALTEGLSAQQSDEEFNTMLDTSIGSIFEASIA
;
A
#
# COMPACT_ATOMS: atom_id res chain seq x y z
N LEU A 1 3.15 0.65 18.87
CA LEU A 1 2.68 1.69 17.93
C LEU A 1 1.26 1.42 17.43
N ARG A 2 0.97 0.26 16.82
CA ARG A 2 -0.40 -0.11 16.37
C ARG A 2 -1.47 0.11 17.44
N ASP A 3 -1.24 -0.38 18.66
CA ASP A 3 -2.24 -0.28 19.73
C ASP A 3 -2.46 1.18 20.18
N ALA A 4 -1.42 2.02 20.12
CA ALA A 4 -1.58 3.45 20.35
C ALA A 4 -2.36 4.13 19.23
N MET A 5 -2.23 3.67 17.98
CA MET A 5 -3.05 4.17 16.87
C MET A 5 -4.51 3.77 17.04
N LEU A 6 -4.80 2.53 17.45
CA LEU A 6 -6.16 2.07 17.77
C LEU A 6 -6.80 2.99 18.82
N ALA A 7 -6.11 3.27 19.92
CA ALA A 7 -6.62 4.18 20.95
C ALA A 7 -6.90 5.61 20.43
N GLN A 8 -6.16 6.09 19.42
CA GLN A 8 -6.45 7.38 18.78
C GLN A 8 -7.62 7.31 17.80
N LEU A 9 -7.79 6.17 17.12
CA LEU A 9 -8.93 5.93 16.24
C LEU A 9 -10.24 5.81 17.03
N ASP A 10 -10.21 5.17 18.20
CA ASP A 10 -11.33 5.06 19.15
C ASP A 10 -11.76 6.44 19.70
N ALA A 11 -10.88 7.43 19.64
CA ALA A 11 -11.12 8.79 20.14
C ALA A 11 -11.59 9.76 19.04
N LEU A 12 -11.75 9.31 17.80
CA LEU A 12 -12.30 10.13 16.71
C LEU A 12 -13.80 10.34 16.90
N ASP A 13 -14.30 11.50 16.47
CA ASP A 13 -15.72 11.81 16.52
C ASP A 13 -16.54 10.87 15.62
N ASP A 14 -17.80 10.64 15.98
CA ASP A 14 -18.71 9.80 15.20
C ASP A 14 -18.82 10.29 13.74
N GLY A 15 -18.62 9.36 12.80
CA GLY A 15 -18.66 9.63 11.36
C GLY A 15 -17.36 10.21 10.79
N GLN A 16 -16.35 10.53 11.63
CA GLN A 16 -15.03 10.90 11.15
C GLN A 16 -14.28 9.65 10.66
N GLN A 17 -13.78 9.70 9.42
CA GLN A 17 -12.95 8.65 8.86
C GLN A 17 -11.58 9.18 8.44
N VAL A 18 -10.56 8.34 8.59
CA VAL A 18 -9.19 8.62 8.17
C VAL A 18 -8.64 7.52 7.27
N MET A 19 -7.64 7.87 6.46
CA MET A 19 -6.80 6.89 5.77
C MET A 19 -5.44 6.81 6.46
N LEU A 20 -4.89 5.61 6.59
CA LEU A 20 -3.59 5.39 7.20
C LEU A 20 -2.59 4.95 6.14
N LYS A 21 -1.51 5.71 5.98
CA LYS A 21 -0.38 5.33 5.12
C LYS A 21 0.76 4.78 5.96
N LEU A 22 1.02 3.48 5.87
CA LEU A 22 1.94 2.75 6.76
C LEU A 22 3.00 1.97 5.97
N THR A 23 4.09 1.64 6.64
CA THR A 23 5.09 0.68 6.13
C THR A 23 4.49 -0.72 6.09
N LEU A 24 4.85 -1.52 5.09
CA LEU A 24 4.52 -2.95 5.05
C LEU A 24 5.08 -3.64 6.30
N PRO A 25 4.28 -4.43 7.05
CA PRO A 25 4.74 -5.06 8.28
C PRO A 25 5.66 -6.26 7.99
N GLU A 26 6.54 -6.59 8.94
CA GLU A 26 7.35 -7.81 8.87
C GLU A 26 6.53 -9.07 9.21
N ALA A 27 5.51 -8.93 10.06
CA ALA A 27 4.57 -10.00 10.37
C ALA A 27 3.29 -9.82 9.55
N ASP A 28 2.94 -10.84 8.77
CA ASP A 28 1.73 -10.86 7.96
C ASP A 28 0.48 -10.57 8.81
N GLY A 29 -0.41 -9.72 8.31
CA GLY A 29 -1.66 -9.36 9.00
C GLY A 29 -1.48 -8.51 10.26
N PHE A 30 -0.28 -8.02 10.59
CA PHE A 30 -0.05 -7.23 11.81
C PHE A 30 -0.98 -6.00 11.92
N HIS A 31 -1.32 -5.38 10.79
CA HIS A 31 -2.20 -4.22 10.70
C HIS A 31 -3.69 -4.55 10.53
N GLN A 32 -4.11 -5.82 10.54
CA GLN A 32 -5.51 -6.21 10.37
C GLN A 32 -6.48 -5.47 11.32
N PRO A 33 -6.17 -5.28 12.62
CA PRO A 33 -7.04 -4.50 13.50
C PRO A 33 -7.26 -3.05 13.06
N LEU A 34 -6.30 -2.44 12.33
CA LEU A 34 -6.47 -1.09 11.77
C LEU A 34 -7.32 -1.12 10.50
N VAL A 35 -7.21 -2.17 9.70
CA VAL A 35 -8.03 -2.37 8.49
C VAL A 35 -9.50 -2.53 8.86
N ASP A 36 -9.78 -3.27 9.94
CA ASP A 36 -11.15 -3.58 10.38
C ASP A 36 -11.79 -2.45 11.21
N HIS A 37 -11.03 -1.41 11.54
CA HIS A 37 -11.51 -0.33 12.42
C HIS A 37 -12.54 0.57 11.68
N PRO A 38 -13.72 0.86 12.26
CA PRO A 38 -14.79 1.60 11.56
C PRO A 38 -14.41 3.04 11.15
N ALA A 39 -13.55 3.70 11.94
CA ALA A 39 -13.01 5.02 11.62
C ALA A 39 -11.89 5.01 10.57
N VAL A 40 -11.48 3.84 10.06
CA VAL A 40 -10.46 3.74 8.99
C VAL A 40 -11.16 3.47 7.66
N LEU A 41 -11.10 4.46 6.77
CA LEU A 41 -11.63 4.32 5.41
C LEU A 41 -10.80 3.33 4.58
N LYS A 42 -9.47 3.44 4.68
CA LYS A 42 -8.53 2.54 4.01
C LYS A 42 -7.14 2.60 4.63
N VAL A 43 -6.47 1.45 4.70
CA VAL A 43 -5.03 1.36 4.94
C VAL A 43 -4.31 1.26 3.60
N VAL A 44 -3.34 2.13 3.38
CA VAL A 44 -2.50 2.12 2.19
C VAL A 44 -1.02 1.94 2.57
N ALA A 45 -0.25 1.22 1.77
CA ALA A 45 1.12 0.89 2.09
C ALA A 45 2.13 1.71 1.27
N LEU A 46 3.18 2.20 1.91
CA LEU A 46 4.38 2.70 1.22
C LEU A 46 5.36 1.55 0.96
N SER A 47 6.11 1.62 -0.16
CA SER A 47 7.09 0.56 -0.50
C SER A 47 8.34 0.58 0.40
N GLY A 48 8.60 1.67 1.12
CA GLY A 48 9.59 1.68 2.22
C GLY A 48 11.05 1.50 1.82
N GLY A 49 11.36 1.49 0.52
CA GLY A 49 12.71 1.19 0.02
C GLY A 49 12.87 -0.23 -0.53
N TYR A 50 11.84 -1.08 -0.42
CA TYR A 50 11.77 -2.33 -1.16
C TYR A 50 11.63 -2.07 -2.67
N SER A 51 12.14 -3.01 -3.47
CA SER A 51 11.83 -3.08 -4.90
C SER A 51 10.32 -3.29 -5.10
N ARG A 52 9.81 -2.98 -6.30
CA ARG A 52 8.40 -3.25 -6.63
C ARG A 52 8.01 -4.70 -6.34
N ASP A 53 8.82 -5.66 -6.75
CA ASP A 53 8.52 -7.09 -6.59
C ASP A 53 8.42 -7.52 -5.12
N GLU A 54 9.38 -7.10 -4.28
CA GLU A 54 9.36 -7.40 -2.84
C GLU A 54 8.19 -6.69 -2.15
N ALA A 55 7.92 -5.43 -2.52
CA ALA A 55 6.78 -4.68 -1.98
C ALA A 55 5.44 -5.34 -2.34
N ASN A 56 5.29 -5.82 -3.57
CA ASN A 56 4.11 -6.56 -4.02
C ASN A 56 3.96 -7.89 -3.27
N ALA A 57 5.05 -8.65 -3.13
CA ALA A 57 5.03 -9.95 -2.43
C ALA A 57 4.68 -9.83 -0.94
N ARG A 58 5.07 -8.72 -0.28
CA ARG A 58 4.65 -8.40 1.09
C ARG A 58 3.22 -7.88 1.15
N LEU A 59 2.84 -7.01 0.22
CA LEU A 59 1.50 -6.43 0.18
C LEU A 59 0.42 -7.51 0.05
N SER A 60 0.64 -8.50 -0.81
CA SER A 60 -0.32 -9.59 -1.04
C SER A 60 -0.57 -10.50 0.17
N ARG A 61 0.22 -10.37 1.24
CA ARG A 61 0.04 -11.08 2.51
C ARG A 61 -0.70 -10.26 3.55
N ASN A 62 -1.20 -9.08 3.18
CA ASN A 62 -1.89 -8.15 4.07
C ASN A 62 -3.27 -7.79 3.51
N PRO A 63 -4.27 -8.67 3.70
CA PRO A 63 -5.61 -8.49 3.15
C PRO A 63 -6.21 -7.12 3.52
N GLY A 64 -6.84 -6.48 2.54
CA GLY A 64 -7.50 -5.18 2.72
C GLY A 64 -6.57 -3.96 2.72
N VAL A 65 -5.25 -4.14 2.69
CA VAL A 65 -4.25 -3.08 2.48
C VAL A 65 -4.00 -2.91 0.98
N VAL A 66 -3.94 -1.67 0.49
CA VAL A 66 -3.65 -1.39 -0.94
C VAL A 66 -2.35 -0.60 -1.10
N ALA A 67 -1.70 -0.69 -2.26
CA ALA A 67 -0.47 0.07 -2.51
C ALA A 67 -0.71 1.59 -2.56
N SER A 68 0.25 2.35 -2.03
CA SER A 68 0.44 3.78 -2.27
C SER A 68 1.93 4.04 -2.53
N PHE A 69 2.41 3.39 -3.59
CA PHE A 69 3.82 3.41 -4.00
C PHE A 69 4.15 4.64 -4.84
N SER A 70 5.36 5.17 -4.65
CA SER A 70 5.91 6.23 -5.50
C SER A 70 7.06 5.68 -6.35
N ARG A 71 8.26 5.59 -5.79
CA ARG A 71 9.44 5.08 -6.50
C ARG A 71 9.25 3.66 -7.05
N ALA A 72 8.59 2.78 -6.30
CA ALA A 72 8.32 1.42 -6.78
C ALA A 72 7.32 1.39 -7.95
N LEU A 73 6.40 2.35 -8.06
CA LEU A 73 5.52 2.48 -9.23
C LEU A 73 6.32 2.89 -10.47
N THR A 74 7.29 3.80 -10.32
CA THR A 74 8.08 4.34 -11.44
C THR A 74 9.43 3.65 -11.64
N GLU A 75 9.69 2.56 -10.92
CA GLU A 75 10.93 1.80 -11.03
C GLU A 75 11.06 1.21 -12.44
N GLY A 76 12.19 1.48 -13.10
CA GLY A 76 12.46 1.08 -14.47
C GLY A 76 12.02 2.09 -15.55
N LEU A 77 11.24 3.12 -15.19
CA LEU A 77 10.88 4.19 -16.13
C LEU A 77 12.02 5.19 -16.31
N SER A 78 12.20 5.66 -17.54
CA SER A 78 13.24 6.63 -17.91
C SER A 78 12.78 7.57 -19.01
N ALA A 79 13.32 8.79 -19.01
CA ALA A 79 13.12 9.78 -20.06
C ALA A 79 13.78 9.43 -21.40
N GLN A 80 14.60 8.36 -21.46
CA GLN A 80 15.24 7.89 -22.71
C GLN A 80 14.44 6.77 -23.41
N GLN A 81 13.37 6.28 -22.79
CA GLN A 81 12.52 5.25 -23.40
C GLN A 81 11.69 5.86 -24.54
N SER A 82 11.34 5.03 -25.51
CA SER A 82 10.23 5.35 -26.41
C SER A 82 8.90 5.37 -25.64
N ASP A 83 7.89 6.04 -26.20
CA ASP A 83 6.54 6.07 -25.62
C ASP A 83 5.96 4.65 -25.44
N GLU A 84 6.25 3.74 -26.38
CA GLU A 84 5.78 2.35 -26.32
C GLU A 84 6.42 1.58 -25.16
N GLU A 85 7.74 1.68 -24.99
CA GLU A 85 8.47 1.03 -23.89
C GLU A 85 8.03 1.60 -22.53
N PHE A 86 7.87 2.93 -22.44
CA PHE A 86 7.42 3.60 -21.24
C PHE A 86 6.01 3.14 -20.84
N ASN A 87 5.06 3.16 -21.78
CA ASN A 87 3.68 2.77 -21.54
C ASN A 87 3.57 1.28 -21.17
N THR A 88 4.32 0.41 -21.86
CA THR A 88 4.34 -1.02 -21.56
C THR A 88 4.89 -1.30 -20.15
N MET A 89 5.95 -0.60 -19.75
CA MET A 89 6.53 -0.74 -18.41
C MET A 89 5.60 -0.21 -17.33
N LEU A 90 4.96 0.94 -17.56
CA LEU A 90 4.02 1.52 -16.62
C LEU A 90 2.79 0.62 -16.44
N ASP A 91 2.24 0.08 -17.53
CA ASP A 91 1.11 -0.85 -17.49
C ASP A 91 1.45 -2.13 -16.70
N THR A 92 2.62 -2.72 -16.98
CA THR A 92 3.14 -3.88 -16.22
C THR A 92 3.30 -3.57 -14.73
N SER A 93 3.80 -2.37 -14.41
CA SER A 93 3.98 -1.92 -13.03
C SER A 93 2.63 -1.76 -12.32
N ILE A 94 1.66 -1.12 -12.98
CA ILE A 94 0.30 -0.93 -12.45
C ILE A 94 -0.39 -2.28 -12.26
N GLY A 95 -0.34 -3.17 -13.25
CA GLY A 95 -0.97 -4.48 -13.20
C GLY A 95 -0.48 -5.33 -12.03
N SER A 96 0.83 -5.46 -11.87
CA SER A 96 1.41 -6.23 -10.75
C SER A 96 1.10 -5.62 -9.38
N ILE A 97 1.12 -4.28 -9.25
CA ILE A 97 0.77 -3.58 -8.01
C ILE A 97 -0.73 -3.74 -7.70
N PHE A 98 -1.58 -3.72 -8.72
CA PHE A 98 -3.01 -3.92 -8.59
C PHE A 98 -3.30 -5.34 -8.09
N GLU A 99 -2.75 -6.37 -8.73
CA GLU A 99 -2.90 -7.77 -8.32
C GLU A 99 -2.51 -7.97 -6.85
N ALA A 100 -1.36 -7.40 -6.43
CA ALA A 100 -0.94 -7.46 -5.04
C ALA A 100 -1.88 -6.70 -4.08
N SER A 101 -2.51 -5.61 -4.53
CA SER A 101 -3.42 -4.78 -3.73
C SER A 101 -4.80 -5.41 -3.52
N ILE A 102 -5.17 -6.43 -4.32
CA ILE A 102 -6.48 -7.11 -4.24
C ILE A 102 -6.37 -8.58 -3.81
N ALA A 103 -5.16 -9.04 -3.49
CA ALA A 103 -4.88 -10.41 -3.07
C ALA A 103 -5.50 -10.77 -1.70
#